data_AF-A0A358IYY7-F1
#
_entry.id   AF-A0A358IYY7-F1
#
_cell.length_a   1.000
_cell.length_b   1.000
_cell.length_c   1.000
_cell.angle_alpha   90.00
_cell.angle_beta   90.00
_cell.angle_gamma   90.00
#
_symmetry.space_group_name_H-M   'P 1'
#
loop_
_entity.id
_entity.type
_entity.pdbx_description
1 polymer ?
#
loop_
_entity_poly.entity_id
_entity_poly.type
_entity_poly.pdbx_seq_one_letter_code
_entity_poly.pdbx_strand_id
1 'polypeptide(L)' 'LKVIVTLGDVSRRSILRTLGYPGSAIPAGHGVEGRVGPYTLINSYHCSRLNTNTGRLTAEMFEDIFRRAKAALDA' A
#
# COMPACT_ATOMS: atom_id res chain seq x y z
N LEU A 1 -10.21 2.11 12.50
CA LEU A 1 -9.38 1.78 11.33
C LEU A 1 -7.93 1.61 11.81
N LYS A 2 -7.25 0.49 11.51
CA LYS A 2 -5.89 0.20 12.01
C LYS A 2 -4.85 0.12 10.87
N VAL A 3 -5.23 -0.44 9.72
CA VAL A 3 -4.37 -0.67 8.56
C VAL A 3 -5.02 -0.06 7.31
N ILE A 4 -4.22 0.56 6.45
CA ILE A 4 -4.63 1.15 5.17
C ILE A 4 -3.78 0.53 4.06
N VAL A 5 -4.44 -0.10 3.08
CA VAL A 5 -3.76 -0.58 1.87
C VAL A 5 -3.96 0.42 0.75
N THR A 6 -2.88 0.88 0.12
CA THR A 6 -2.92 1.83 -1.00
C THR A 6 -2.58 1.16 -2.31
N LEU A 7 -3.36 1.46 -3.35
CA LEU A 7 -3.21 0.87 -4.69
C LEU A 7 -2.59 1.88 -5.64
N GLY A 8 -1.27 1.78 -5.82
CA GLY A 8 -0.50 2.68 -6.66
C GLY A 8 -0.13 4.00 -5.96
N ASP A 9 0.77 4.72 -6.61
CA ASP A 9 1.43 5.89 -6.03
C ASP A 9 0.48 7.08 -5.82
N VAL A 10 -0.55 7.21 -6.67
CA VAL A 10 -1.58 8.25 -6.51
C VAL A 10 -2.36 8.04 -5.21
N SER A 11 -2.82 6.80 -4.95
CA SER A 11 -3.54 6.45 -3.73
C SER A 11 -2.68 6.73 -2.48
N ARG A 12 -1.41 6.29 -2.50
CA ARG A 12 -0.43 6.50 -1.42
C ARG A 12 -0.24 7.98 -1.11
N ARG A 13 0.04 8.82 -2.11
CA ARG A 13 0.25 10.25 -1.90
C ARG A 13 -1.03 10.96 -1.45
N SER A 14 -2.18 10.56 -1.98
CA SER A 14 -3.47 11.16 -1.59
C SER A 14 -3.78 10.90 -0.13
N ILE A 15 -3.68 9.66 0.36
CA ILE A 15 -3.98 9.39 1.76
C ILE A 15 -2.95 10.02 2.70
N LEU A 16 -1.67 10.04 2.35
CA LEU A 16 -0.65 10.74 3.15
C LEU A 16 -1.00 12.22 3.32
N ARG A 17 -1.35 12.92 2.23
CA ARG A 17 -1.79 14.31 2.29
C ARG A 17 -3.05 14.49 3.12
N THR A 18 -4.05 13.62 2.95
CA THR A 18 -5.29 13.65 3.75
C THR A 18 -5.01 13.49 5.25
N LEU A 19 -4.00 12.71 5.61
CA LEU A 19 -3.57 12.49 6.98
C LEU A 19 -2.60 13.58 7.51
N GLY A 20 -2.29 14.61 6.71
CA GLY A 20 -1.39 15.71 7.10
C GLY A 20 0.10 15.40 6.96
N TYR A 21 0.48 14.33 6.25
CA TYR A 21 1.86 13.94 6.01
C TYR A 21 2.31 14.33 4.59
N PRO A 22 3.61 14.61 4.38
CA PRO A 22 4.14 14.83 3.04
C PRO A 22 3.99 13.55 2.21
N GLY A 23 3.79 13.70 0.90
CA GLY A 23 3.67 12.55 -0.02
C GLY A 23 4.95 11.69 -0.12
N SER A 24 6.05 12.14 0.48
CA SER A 24 7.32 11.41 0.63
C SER A 24 7.47 10.69 1.97
N ALA A 25 6.52 10.80 2.90
CA ALA A 25 6.62 10.21 4.24
C ALA A 25 6.76 8.67 4.23
N ILE A 26 6.23 8.03 3.20
CA ILE A 26 6.41 6.60 2.90
C ILE A 26 6.99 6.50 1.50
N PRO A 27 8.01 5.67 1.23
CA PRO A 27 8.52 5.49 -0.14
C PRO A 27 7.44 4.98 -1.12
N ALA A 28 7.65 5.21 -2.41
CA ALA A 28 6.85 4.58 -3.45
C ALA A 28 7.36 3.16 -3.73
N GLY A 29 6.47 2.26 -4.12
CA GLY A 29 6.84 0.88 -4.48
C GLY A 29 5.85 -0.15 -3.93
N HIS A 30 5.80 -1.32 -4.56
CA HIS A 30 5.00 -2.43 -4.07
C HIS A 30 5.66 -3.04 -2.83
N GLY A 31 4.84 -3.38 -1.83
CA GLY A 31 5.28 -3.96 -0.57
C GLY A 31 5.92 -2.97 0.40
N VAL A 32 5.97 -1.67 0.08
CA VAL A 32 6.46 -0.65 1.00
C VAL A 32 5.44 -0.47 2.13
N GLU A 33 5.94 -0.49 3.35
CA GLU A 33 5.14 -0.34 4.56
C GLU A 33 5.71 0.77 5.44
N GLY A 34 4.84 1.44 6.18
CA GLY A 34 5.28 2.25 7.31
C GLY A 34 4.14 2.83 8.12
N ARG A 35 4.51 3.44 9.24
CA ARG A 35 3.56 3.99 10.20
C ARG A 35 3.22 5.43 9.83
N VAL A 36 1.93 5.75 9.80
CA VAL A 36 1.40 7.10 9.52
C VAL A 36 0.37 7.43 10.60
N GLY A 37 0.81 8.13 11.64
CA GLY A 37 0.00 8.36 12.84
C GLY A 37 -0.44 7.04 13.48
N PRO A 38 -1.75 6.83 13.74
CA PRO A 38 -2.26 5.59 14.33
C PRO A 38 -2.47 4.47 13.29
N TYR A 39 -2.12 4.69 12.02
CA TYR A 39 -2.37 3.73 10.94
C TYR A 39 -1.08 3.09 10.43
N THR A 40 -1.17 1.81 10.08
CA THR A 40 -0.14 1.11 9.31
C THR A 40 -0.54 1.22 7.85
N LEU A 41 0.33 1.80 7.03
CA LEU A 41 0.09 1.96 5.60
C LEU A 41 0.93 0.96 4.83
N ILE A 42 0.30 0.17 3.97
CA ILE A 42 0.96 -0.80 3.09
C ILE A 42 0.64 -0.44 1.65
N ASN A 43 1.66 -0.15 0.85
CA ASN A 43 1.50 0.23 -0.55
C ASN A 43 1.70 -0.96 -1.49
N SER A 44 0.80 -1.12 -2.46
CA SER A 44 0.95 -2.04 -3.58
C SER A 44 1.08 -1.26 -4.89
N TYR A 45 1.62 -1.91 -5.93
CA TYR A 45 1.27 -1.50 -7.28
C TYR A 45 -0.25 -1.57 -7.49
N HIS A 46 -0.75 -0.72 -8.38
CA HIS A 46 -2.16 -0.72 -8.75
C HIS A 46 -2.51 -1.99 -9.52
N CYS A 47 -3.64 -2.62 -9.22
CA CYS A 47 -4.12 -3.85 -9.88
C CYS A 47 -4.76 -3.58 -11.26
N SER A 48 -4.16 -2.68 -12.06
CA SER A 48 -4.62 -2.41 -13.42
C SER A 48 -4.24 -3.55 -14.36
N ARG A 49 -5.01 -3.71 -15.45
CA ARG A 49 -4.70 -4.66 -16.53
C ARG A 49 -3.26 -4.55 -17.03
N LEU A 50 -2.73 -3.34 -17.16
CA LEU A 50 -1.34 -3.13 -17.58
C LEU A 50 -0.36 -3.81 -16.62
N ASN A 51 -0.50 -3.61 -15.31
CA ASN A 51 0.42 -4.18 -14.34
C ASN A 51 0.28 -5.70 -14.22
N THR A 52 -0.94 -6.22 -14.30
CA THR A 52 -1.19 -7.67 -14.22
C THR A 52 -0.76 -8.39 -15.50
N ASN A 53 -1.05 -7.84 -16.68
CA ASN A 53 -0.71 -8.49 -17.96
C ASN A 53 0.80 -8.47 -18.26
N THR A 54 1.53 -7.45 -17.79
CA THR A 54 2.98 -7.35 -17.96
C THR A 54 3.79 -8.09 -16.90
N GLY A 55 3.12 -8.69 -15.89
CA GLY A 55 3.79 -9.34 -14.77
C GLY A 55 4.43 -8.37 -13.77
N ARG A 56 4.24 -7.05 -13.91
CA ARG A 56 4.70 -6.05 -12.94
C ARG A 56 4.03 -6.26 -11.56
N LEU A 57 2.81 -6.79 -11.55
CA LEU A 57 2.13 -7.25 -10.35
C LEU A 57 1.52 -8.63 -10.63
N THR A 58 2.01 -9.67 -9.92
CA THR A 58 1.38 -10.99 -9.97
C THR A 58 0.29 -11.14 -8.91
N ALA A 59 -0.52 -12.20 -9.03
CA ALA A 59 -1.56 -12.50 -8.04
C ALA A 59 -0.93 -12.81 -6.66
N GLU A 60 0.13 -13.59 -6.62
CA GLU A 60 0.82 -13.99 -5.39
C GLU A 60 1.40 -12.78 -4.65
N MET A 61 2.00 -11.84 -5.41
CA MET A 61 2.48 -10.57 -4.89
C MET A 61 1.34 -9.76 -4.26
N PHE A 62 0.19 -9.70 -4.94
CA PHE A 62 -0.96 -8.94 -4.46
C PHE A 62 -1.58 -9.59 -3.20
N GLU A 63 -1.74 -10.91 -3.20
CA GLU A 63 -2.22 -11.67 -2.04
C GLU A 63 -1.30 -11.50 -0.82
N ASP A 64 0.02 -11.44 -1.03
CA ASP A 64 0.99 -11.21 0.03
C ASP A 64 0.76 -9.88 0.77
N ILE A 65 0.36 -8.82 0.05
CA ILE A 65 -0.02 -7.54 0.66
C ILE A 65 -1.19 -7.70 1.64
N PHE A 66 -2.21 -8.47 1.29
CA PHE A 66 -3.36 -8.69 2.17
C PHE A 66 -3.03 -9.65 3.32
N ARG A 67 -2.15 -10.63 3.11
CA ARG A 67 -1.61 -11.46 4.20
C ARG A 67 -0.88 -10.60 5.24
N ARG A 68 -0.03 -9.67 4.78
CA ARG A 68 0.65 -8.69 5.66
C ARG A 68 -0.36 -7.76 6.35
N ALA A 69 -1.34 -7.25 5.62
CA ALA A 69 -2.38 -6.39 6.19
C ALA A 69 -3.16 -7.09 7.31
N LYS A 70 -3.48 -8.37 7.14
CA LYS A 70 -4.12 -9.19 8.18
C LYS A 70 -3.21 -9.34 9.40
N ALA A 71 -1.94 -9.72 9.20
CA ALA A 71 -0.98 -9.85 10.30
C ALA A 71 -0.84 -8.53 11.09
N ALA A 72 -0.85 -7.39 10.41
CA ALA A 72 -0.79 -6.06 11.05
C ALA A 72 -2.09 -5.65 11.78
N LEU A 73 -3.24 -6.29 11.50
CA LEU A 73 -4.48 -6.06 12.24
C LEU A 73 -4.54 -6.81 13.57
N ASP A 74 -3.90 -7.99 13.59
CA ASP A 74 -3.90 -8.96 14.69
C ASP A 74 -2.78 -8.68 15.72
N ALA A 75 -1.81 -7.82 15.36
CA ALA A 75 -0.80 -7.27 16.27
C ALA A 75 -1.33 -6.10 17.13
#